data_AF-A0A349PPV4-F1
#
_entry.id   AF-A0A349PPV4-F1
#
_cell.length_a   1.000
_cell.length_b   1.000
_cell.length_c   1.000
_cell.angle_alpha   90.00
_cell.angle_beta   90.00
_cell.angle_gamma   90.00
#
_symmetry.space_group_name_H-M   'P 1'
#
loop_
_entity.id
_entity.type
_entity.pdbx_description
1 polymer ?
#
loop_
_entity_poly.entity_id
_entity_poly.type
_entity_poly.pdbx_seq_one_letter_code
_entity_poly.pdbx_strand_id
1 'polypeptide(L)'
;MSDFQGSLPVKSARDNDIKIKLVDGDSGEIASEALAISDGHAHVKIGDGTEFLAVNPDGSINVVMSEFGEIPICDYNTSAAVSKDATVNHDYIVTDEKTFRGLSFLAGARGNIKVQLGTYDGTTFTPLMIYFQQPALNISIPINSIVALGDGTLAIRAIITNLDNTSDIYSTLQGLEP
;
A
#
# COMPACT_ATOMS: atom_id res chain seq x y z
N MET A 1 22.38 -0.30 -61.12
CA MET A 1 21.07 0.22 -60.69
C MET A 1 21.18 0.61 -59.24
N SER A 2 20.95 1.89 -58.99
CA SER A 2 21.08 2.61 -57.72
C SER A 2 19.89 2.36 -56.80
N ASP A 3 20.20 2.11 -55.53
CA ASP A 3 19.53 2.72 -54.39
C ASP A 3 20.57 2.81 -53.27
N PHE A 4 21.11 4.01 -53.07
CA PHE A 4 21.97 4.36 -51.93
C PHE A 4 21.37 5.57 -51.18
N GLN A 5 20.09 5.89 -51.44
CA GLN A 5 19.39 7.05 -50.90
C GLN A 5 18.23 6.64 -49.97
N GLY A 6 18.04 5.34 -49.71
CA GLY A 6 17.32 4.87 -48.53
C GLY A 6 18.14 5.16 -47.27
N SER A 7 17.63 6.02 -46.38
CA SER A 7 18.26 6.52 -45.16
C SER A 7 18.47 5.47 -44.04
N LEU A 8 18.58 4.19 -44.38
CA LEU A 8 18.86 3.12 -43.42
C LEU A 8 20.30 2.65 -43.62
N PRO A 9 21.20 2.84 -42.64
CA PRO A 9 22.61 2.47 -42.74
C PRO A 9 22.79 0.96 -42.50
N VAL A 10 22.09 0.12 -43.26
CA VAL A 10 22.27 -1.33 -43.23
C VAL A 10 23.40 -1.68 -44.18
N LYS A 11 24.56 -2.02 -43.63
CA LYS A 11 25.71 -2.53 -44.40
C LYS A 11 25.79 -4.03 -44.15
N SER A 12 25.40 -4.86 -45.12
CA SER A 12 25.75 -6.28 -45.10
C SER A 12 27.21 -6.41 -45.54
N ALA A 13 28.12 -6.69 -44.60
CA ALA A 13 29.47 -7.11 -44.96
C ALA A 13 29.45 -8.62 -45.23
N ARG A 14 30.34 -9.07 -46.13
CA ARG A 14 30.63 -10.50 -46.32
C ARG A 14 30.91 -11.11 -44.94
N ASP A 15 30.32 -12.26 -44.66
CA ASP A 15 30.32 -13.04 -43.40
C ASP A 15 28.93 -13.20 -42.73
N ASN A 16 27.83 -13.07 -43.46
CA ASN A 16 26.45 -13.35 -43.01
C ASN A 16 25.89 -12.50 -41.83
N ASP A 17 26.65 -11.52 -41.33
CA ASP A 17 26.19 -10.62 -40.26
C ASP A 17 25.63 -9.29 -40.79
N ILE A 18 24.43 -8.92 -40.32
CA ILE A 18 23.83 -7.61 -40.57
C ILE A 18 24.09 -6.71 -39.35
N LYS A 19 24.83 -5.61 -39.57
CA LYS A 19 25.02 -4.56 -38.55
C LYS A 19 24.06 -3.41 -38.82
N ILE A 20 23.07 -3.21 -37.94
CA ILE A 20 22.15 -2.07 -37.99
C ILE A 20 22.68 -1.00 -37.03
N LYS A 21 22.98 0.19 -37.55
CA LYS A 21 23.26 1.36 -36.71
C LYS A 21 21.96 2.12 -36.48
N LEU A 22 21.56 2.26 -35.23
CA LEU A 22 20.50 3.18 -34.84
C LEU A 22 21.16 4.53 -34.53
N VAL A 23 20.67 5.57 -35.19
CA VAL A 23 21.12 6.96 -35.00
C VAL A 23 19.91 7.69 -34.42
N ASP A 24 20.14 8.54 -33.42
CA ASP A 24 19.09 9.42 -32.93
C ASP A 24 18.69 10.40 -34.07
N GLY A 25 17.40 10.45 -34.38
CA GLY A 25 16.85 11.19 -35.50
C GLY A 25 16.99 12.70 -35.37
N ASP A 26 17.11 13.22 -34.14
CA ASP A 26 17.14 14.65 -33.86
C ASP A 26 18.57 15.22 -33.77
N SER A 27 19.53 14.43 -33.27
CA SER A 27 20.91 14.89 -33.03
C SER A 27 21.94 14.39 -34.05
N GLY A 28 21.65 13.31 -34.79
CA GLY A 28 22.63 12.67 -35.68
C GLY A 28 23.80 11.99 -34.94
N GLU A 29 23.79 12.02 -33.61
CA GLU A 29 24.74 11.34 -32.75
C GLU A 29 24.45 9.83 -32.72
N ILE A 30 25.50 9.05 -32.48
CA ILE A 30 25.35 7.60 -32.29
C ILE A 30 24.49 7.41 -31.04
N ALA A 31 23.30 6.84 -31.19
CA ALA A 31 22.49 6.44 -30.05
C ALA A 31 23.32 5.46 -29.23
N SER A 32 23.79 5.87 -28.06
CA SER A 32 24.70 5.10 -27.19
C SER A 32 24.06 3.84 -26.59
N GLU A 33 22.85 3.49 -27.02
CA GLU A 33 22.12 2.30 -26.62
C GLU A 33 22.00 1.35 -27.82
N ALA A 34 23.13 0.76 -28.19
CA ALA A 34 23.11 -0.32 -29.16
C ALA A 34 22.26 -1.47 -28.60
N LEU A 35 21.12 -1.76 -29.22
CA LEU A 35 20.46 -3.05 -29.10
C LEU A 35 21.47 -4.11 -29.55
N ALA A 36 22.16 -4.72 -28.59
CA ALA A 36 23.09 -5.81 -28.87
C ALA A 36 22.27 -7.09 -29.09
N ILE A 37 22.16 -7.51 -30.35
CA ILE A 37 21.67 -8.85 -30.70
C ILE A 37 22.91 -9.71 -30.89
N SER A 38 23.13 -10.66 -29.97
CA SER A 38 24.20 -11.65 -30.08
C SER A 38 23.58 -13.04 -30.09
N ASP A 39 24.08 -13.92 -30.96
CA ASP A 39 23.75 -15.36 -30.97
C ASP A 39 22.27 -15.72 -31.23
N GLY A 40 21.58 -14.91 -32.05
CA GLY A 40 20.19 -15.17 -32.43
C GLY A 40 19.15 -14.83 -31.35
N HIS A 41 19.57 -14.30 -30.21
CA HIS A 41 18.70 -13.85 -29.14
C HIS A 41 18.85 -12.34 -28.91
N ALA A 42 17.73 -11.63 -28.86
CA ALA A 42 17.68 -10.25 -28.40
C ALA A 42 17.36 -10.25 -26.90
N HIS A 43 18.28 -9.75 -26.08
CA HIS A 43 18.04 -9.57 -24.64
C HIS A 43 17.65 -8.11 -24.38
N VAL A 44 16.42 -7.89 -23.91
CA VAL A 44 16.01 -6.59 -23.35
C VAL A 44 16.34 -6.61 -21.87
N LYS A 45 17.23 -5.73 -21.43
CA LYS A 45 17.52 -5.51 -20.02
C LYS A 45 16.72 -4.30 -19.54
N ILE A 46 16.01 -4.45 -18.42
CA ILE A 46 15.28 -3.38 -17.76
C ILE A 46 15.98 -3.13 -16.42
N GLY A 47 16.40 -1.89 -16.18
CA GLY A 47 17.16 -1.48 -15.01
C GLY A 47 17.22 0.04 -14.89
N ASP A 48 17.68 0.53 -13.74
CA ASP A 48 17.84 1.96 -13.43
C ASP A 48 19.30 2.47 -13.58
N GLY A 49 20.19 1.58 -14.02
CA GLY A 49 21.61 1.87 -14.19
C GLY A 49 22.51 1.36 -13.06
N THR A 50 21.95 0.93 -11.93
CA THR A 50 22.68 0.23 -10.87
C THR A 50 22.34 -1.26 -10.83
N GLU A 51 21.09 -1.62 -11.07
CA GLU A 51 20.63 -3.02 -11.11
C GLU A 51 19.78 -3.32 -12.35
N PHE A 52 19.74 -4.59 -12.75
CA PHE A 52 18.84 -5.09 -13.80
C PHE A 52 17.96 -6.20 -13.25
N LEU A 53 16.72 -6.29 -13.73
CA LEU A 53 15.86 -7.44 -13.41
C LEU A 53 16.52 -8.73 -13.89
N ALA A 54 16.75 -9.66 -12.96
CA ALA A 54 17.33 -10.97 -13.27
C ALA A 54 16.25 -11.97 -13.67
N VAL A 55 16.44 -12.61 -14.83
CA VAL A 55 15.66 -13.78 -15.26
C VAL A 55 16.45 -15.03 -14.87
N ASN A 56 15.82 -15.95 -14.14
CA ASN A 56 16.40 -17.22 -13.72
C ASN A 56 16.51 -18.21 -14.89
N PRO A 57 17.35 -19.26 -14.79
CA PRO A 57 17.45 -20.31 -15.81
C PRO A 57 16.14 -21.05 -16.11
N ASP A 58 15.16 -21.01 -15.21
CA ASP A 58 13.83 -21.58 -15.39
C ASP A 58 12.82 -20.62 -16.06
N GLY A 59 13.25 -19.40 -16.42
CA GLY A 59 12.43 -18.38 -17.05
C GLY A 59 11.61 -17.50 -16.08
N SER A 60 11.70 -17.73 -14.77
CA SER A 60 11.09 -16.86 -13.77
C SER A 60 11.88 -15.55 -13.56
N ILE A 61 11.24 -14.49 -13.06
CA ILE A 61 11.90 -13.23 -12.69
C ILE A 61 12.06 -13.20 -11.16
N ASN A 62 13.25 -12.86 -10.69
CA ASN A 62 13.48 -12.59 -9.26
C ASN A 62 12.90 -11.23 -8.88
N VAL A 63 11.61 -11.21 -8.60
CA VAL A 63 10.97 -10.06 -7.95
C VAL A 63 11.27 -10.19 -6.46
N VAL A 64 12.13 -9.32 -5.93
CA VAL A 64 12.21 -9.12 -4.48
C VAL A 64 11.02 -8.24 -4.11
N MET A 65 9.96 -8.85 -3.58
CA MET A 65 8.96 -8.09 -2.87
C MET A 65 9.62 -7.65 -1.55
N SER A 66 9.91 -6.37 -1.40
CA SER A 66 10.16 -5.81 -0.07
C SER A 66 8.82 -5.84 0.65
N GLU A 67 8.52 -6.97 1.30
CA GLU A 67 7.54 -6.98 2.37
C GLU A 67 8.11 -6.04 3.43
N PHE A 68 7.62 -4.79 3.45
CA PHE A 68 7.66 -4.04 4.69
C PHE A 68 6.89 -4.90 5.67
N GLY A 69 7.61 -5.46 6.65
CA GLY A 69 7.08 -6.42 7.60
C GLY A 69 5.85 -5.82 8.25
N GLU A 70 4.67 -6.27 7.81
CA GLU A 70 3.41 -5.77 8.33
C GLU A 70 3.34 -6.19 9.80
N ILE A 71 3.54 -5.24 10.71
CA ILE A 71 3.46 -5.49 12.13
C ILE A 71 1.98 -5.57 12.48
N PRO A 72 1.48 -6.73 12.95
CA PRO A 72 0.08 -6.84 13.33
C PRO A 72 -0.18 -5.98 14.56
N ILE A 73 -1.21 -5.14 14.46
CA ILE A 73 -1.71 -4.32 15.54
C ILE A 73 -2.93 -4.99 16.16
N CYS A 74 -2.94 -5.09 17.49
CA CYS A 74 -4.10 -5.51 18.27
C CYS A 74 -4.17 -4.65 19.54
N ASP A 75 -4.84 -3.50 19.42
CA ASP A 75 -4.92 -2.50 20.47
C ASP A 75 -6.26 -2.60 21.21
N TYR A 76 -6.22 -2.60 22.55
CA TYR A 76 -7.38 -2.86 23.40
C TYR A 76 -7.67 -1.67 24.32
N ASN A 77 -8.94 -1.34 24.50
CA ASN A 77 -9.36 -0.32 25.45
C ASN A 77 -10.57 -0.79 26.27
N THR A 78 -10.63 -0.35 27.52
CA THR A 78 -11.70 -0.66 28.46
C THR A 78 -12.11 0.61 29.19
N SER A 79 -13.41 0.89 29.23
CA SER A 79 -13.99 1.99 30.01
C SER A 79 -15.08 1.43 30.92
N ALA A 80 -14.90 1.58 32.22
CA ALA A 80 -15.83 1.05 33.21
C ALA A 80 -16.96 2.04 33.54
N ALA A 81 -18.14 1.51 33.85
CA ALA A 81 -19.29 2.27 34.34
C ALA A 81 -19.62 3.53 33.51
N VAL A 82 -19.61 3.40 32.18
CA VAL A 82 -19.96 4.48 31.27
C VAL A 82 -21.45 4.74 31.37
N SER A 83 -21.84 5.92 31.87
CA SER A 83 -23.24 6.34 32.00
C SER A 83 -23.97 6.31 30.66
N LYS A 84 -25.30 6.23 30.71
CA LYS A 84 -26.14 6.39 29.53
C LYS A 84 -25.84 7.73 28.82
N ASP A 85 -25.79 7.68 27.50
CA ASP A 85 -25.50 8.78 26.58
C ASP A 85 -24.09 9.37 26.72
N ALA A 86 -23.27 8.85 27.65
CA ALA A 86 -21.87 9.22 27.76
C ALA A 86 -21.06 8.56 26.63
N THR A 87 -19.94 9.20 26.32
CA THR A 87 -19.05 8.79 25.24
C THR A 87 -17.65 8.58 25.77
N VAL A 88 -16.98 7.58 25.24
CA VAL A 88 -15.57 7.28 25.47
C VAL A 88 -14.84 7.17 24.14
N ASN A 89 -13.54 7.46 24.15
CA ASN A 89 -12.70 7.36 22.97
C ASN A 89 -11.78 6.15 23.06
N HIS A 90 -11.64 5.44 21.95
CA HIS A 90 -10.53 4.51 21.71
C HIS A 90 -9.59 5.16 20.70
N ASP A 91 -8.46 5.62 21.22
CA ASP A 91 -7.47 6.40 20.49
C ASP A 91 -6.25 5.54 20.20
N TYR A 92 -5.79 5.55 18.95
CA TYR A 92 -4.62 4.81 18.53
C TYR A 92 -3.63 5.71 17.77
N ILE A 93 -2.38 5.71 18.24
CA ILE A 93 -1.26 6.46 17.67
C ILE A 93 -0.60 5.56 16.63
N VAL A 94 -0.52 6.05 15.39
CA VAL A 94 0.19 5.35 14.32
C VAL A 94 1.65 5.75 14.40
N THR A 95 2.55 4.77 14.38
CA THR A 95 3.99 5.02 14.47
C THR A 95 4.45 5.99 13.38
N ASP A 96 5.37 6.90 13.71
CA ASP A 96 5.92 7.87 12.77
C ASP A 96 6.48 7.18 11.51
N GLU A 97 6.25 7.77 10.35
CA GLU A 97 6.59 7.24 9.02
C GLU A 97 5.93 5.89 8.66
N LYS A 98 5.03 5.35 9.50
CA LYS A 98 4.28 4.12 9.22
C LYS A 98 2.87 4.42 8.74
N THR A 99 2.23 3.44 8.10
CA THR A 99 0.85 3.56 7.63
C THR A 99 -0.03 2.51 8.28
N PHE A 100 -0.99 2.92 9.08
CA PHE A 100 -1.99 1.99 9.59
C PHE A 100 -2.94 1.58 8.47
N ARG A 101 -3.16 0.28 8.35
CA ARG A 101 -4.17 -0.33 7.47
C ARG A 101 -5.17 -1.09 8.33
N GLY A 102 -6.42 -0.65 8.34
CA GLY A 102 -7.46 -1.26 9.15
C GLY A 102 -7.80 -2.68 8.70
N LEU A 103 -8.01 -3.58 9.66
CA LEU A 103 -8.56 -4.92 9.43
C LEU A 103 -9.95 -5.03 10.02
N SER A 104 -10.05 -4.90 11.34
CA SER A 104 -11.32 -4.99 12.07
C SER A 104 -11.35 -4.08 13.29
N PHE A 105 -12.55 -3.62 13.63
CA PHE A 105 -12.84 -2.99 14.90
C PHE A 105 -13.93 -3.77 15.62
N LEU A 106 -13.69 -4.08 16.88
CA LEU A 106 -14.65 -4.72 17.76
C LEU A 106 -14.99 -3.73 18.86
N ALA A 107 -16.28 -3.58 19.15
CA ALA A 107 -16.73 -2.88 20.33
C ALA A 107 -17.94 -3.60 20.90
N GLY A 108 -17.98 -3.66 22.24
CA GLY A 108 -18.99 -4.37 22.98
C GLY A 108 -19.31 -3.67 24.29
N ALA A 109 -20.60 -3.62 24.62
CA ALA A 109 -21.08 -3.37 25.96
C ALA A 109 -22.19 -4.36 26.31
N ARG A 110 -22.61 -4.40 27.57
CA ARG A 110 -23.80 -5.17 27.95
C ARG A 110 -25.08 -4.65 27.28
N GLY A 111 -25.12 -3.37 26.94
CA GLY A 111 -26.24 -2.70 26.30
C GLY A 111 -25.97 -2.30 24.85
N ASN A 112 -26.83 -1.44 24.32
CA ASN A 112 -26.65 -0.82 23.01
C ASN A 112 -25.49 0.19 23.00
N ILE A 113 -24.68 0.19 21.96
CA ILE A 113 -23.69 1.26 21.72
C ILE A 113 -23.76 1.78 20.28
N LYS A 114 -23.37 3.04 20.11
CA LYS A 114 -23.05 3.63 18.82
C LYS A 114 -21.53 3.81 18.73
N VAL A 115 -20.94 3.40 17.63
CA VAL A 115 -19.52 3.60 17.32
C VAL A 115 -19.41 4.53 16.12
N GLN A 116 -18.59 5.56 16.22
CA GLN A 116 -18.13 6.36 15.09
C GLN A 116 -16.62 6.15 14.96
N LEU A 117 -16.16 5.60 13.85
CA LEU A 117 -14.75 5.29 13.63
C LEU A 117 -14.24 6.11 12.44
N GLY A 118 -13.02 6.60 12.56
CA GLY A 118 -12.41 7.44 11.55
C GLY A 118 -10.99 7.85 11.89
N THR A 119 -10.48 8.83 11.15
CA THR A 119 -9.15 9.39 11.36
C THR A 119 -9.19 10.62 12.25
N TYR A 120 -8.06 10.92 12.88
CA TYR A 120 -7.83 12.12 13.67
C TYR A 120 -6.51 12.75 13.23
N ASP A 121 -6.45 14.06 13.11
CA ASP A 121 -5.23 14.78 12.67
C ASP A 121 -4.56 15.57 13.83
N GLY A 122 -4.84 15.17 15.07
CA GLY A 122 -4.47 15.93 16.27
C GLY A 122 -5.47 17.03 16.65
N THR A 123 -6.36 17.44 15.74
CA THR A 123 -7.33 18.53 15.98
C THR A 123 -8.77 18.14 15.63
N THR A 124 -8.97 17.51 14.48
CA THR A 124 -10.25 17.25 13.84
C THR A 124 -10.45 15.75 13.71
N PHE A 125 -11.61 15.28 14.15
CA PHE A 125 -12.06 13.92 13.92
C PHE A 125 -12.87 13.85 12.63
N THR A 126 -12.43 13.01 11.68
CA THR A 126 -13.13 12.77 10.42
C THR A 126 -13.78 11.38 10.47
N PRO A 127 -15.09 11.27 10.74
CA PRO A 127 -15.77 9.98 10.79
C PRO A 127 -15.83 9.37 9.39
N LEU A 128 -15.33 8.15 9.25
CA LEU A 128 -15.41 7.38 8.02
C LEU A 128 -16.55 6.37 8.05
N MET A 129 -16.95 5.95 9.24
CA MET A 129 -18.05 5.01 9.41
C MET A 129 -18.79 5.17 10.73
N ILE A 130 -20.02 4.67 10.75
CA ILE A 130 -20.87 4.62 11.94
C ILE A 130 -21.47 3.22 12.03
N TYR A 131 -21.51 2.67 13.23
CA TYR A 131 -22.09 1.36 13.52
C TYR A 131 -22.90 1.40 14.82
N PHE A 132 -23.92 0.54 14.92
CA PHE A 132 -24.73 0.37 16.11
C PHE A 132 -24.70 -1.09 16.54
N GLN A 133 -24.26 -1.35 17.77
CA GLN A 133 -24.34 -2.68 18.38
C GLN A 133 -25.66 -2.83 19.13
N GLN A 134 -26.29 -3.99 18.98
CA GLN A 134 -27.45 -4.42 19.77
C GLN A 134 -27.01 -5.45 20.84
N PRO A 135 -27.72 -5.59 21.99
CA PRO A 135 -27.25 -6.24 23.23
C PRO A 135 -27.01 -7.76 23.20
N ALA A 136 -26.83 -8.40 22.03
CA ALA A 136 -26.67 -9.85 21.94
C ALA A 136 -25.57 -10.35 20.99
N LEU A 137 -24.84 -9.45 20.31
CA LEU A 137 -23.82 -9.84 19.34
C LEU A 137 -22.59 -8.95 19.46
N ASN A 138 -21.46 -9.56 19.84
CA ASN A 138 -20.14 -8.99 19.58
C ASN A 138 -19.91 -9.09 18.07
N ILE A 139 -19.92 -7.96 17.38
CA ILE A 139 -19.77 -7.92 15.92
C ILE A 139 -18.40 -7.36 15.61
N SER A 140 -17.64 -8.13 14.83
CA SER A 140 -16.42 -7.64 14.19
C SER A 140 -16.83 -6.80 12.99
N ILE A 141 -16.39 -5.55 12.99
CA ILE A 141 -16.66 -4.60 11.93
C ILE A 141 -15.44 -4.57 11.04
N PRO A 142 -15.51 -4.96 9.75
CA PRO A 142 -14.39 -4.83 8.84
C PRO A 142 -14.12 -3.34 8.55
N ILE A 143 -12.85 -2.94 8.61
CA ILE A 143 -12.44 -1.52 8.50
C ILE A 143 -11.33 -1.33 7.46
N ASN A 144 -11.29 -2.17 6.42
CA ASN A 144 -10.28 -2.17 5.37
C ASN A 144 -10.16 -0.85 4.59
N SER A 145 -11.16 0.02 4.66
CA SER A 145 -11.14 1.35 4.06
C SER A 145 -10.41 2.40 4.89
N ILE A 146 -10.09 2.11 6.15
CA ILE A 146 -9.37 3.04 7.02
C ILE A 146 -7.88 2.86 6.79
N VAL A 147 -7.27 3.90 6.24
CA VAL A 147 -5.83 4.02 6.05
C VAL A 147 -5.39 5.37 6.59
N ALA A 148 -4.37 5.38 7.45
CA ALA A 148 -3.84 6.61 8.03
C ALA A 148 -2.31 6.57 8.05
N LEU A 149 -1.68 7.64 7.57
CA LEU A 149 -0.25 7.84 7.70
C LEU A 149 0.03 8.36 9.11
N GLY A 150 1.00 7.75 9.79
CA GLY A 150 1.44 8.13 11.11
C GLY A 150 2.50 9.23 11.05
N ASP A 151 2.35 10.19 11.96
CA ASP A 151 3.34 11.23 12.29
C ASP A 151 3.81 11.10 13.76
N GLY A 152 3.60 9.91 14.36
CA GLY A 152 3.83 9.66 15.77
C GLY A 152 2.76 10.23 16.71
N THR A 153 1.65 10.73 16.18
CA THR A 153 0.52 11.24 16.96
C THR A 153 -0.77 10.44 16.76
N LEU A 154 -1.83 10.85 17.46
CA LEU A 154 -3.13 10.19 17.38
C LEU A 154 -3.69 10.30 15.95
N ALA A 155 -3.82 9.16 15.28
CA ALA A 155 -4.24 9.11 13.87
C ALA A 155 -5.56 8.36 13.67
N ILE A 156 -5.91 7.42 14.55
CA ILE A 156 -7.18 6.67 14.50
C ILE A 156 -7.97 6.90 15.78
N ARG A 157 -9.27 7.19 15.65
CA ARG A 157 -10.17 7.36 16.80
C ARG A 157 -11.48 6.64 16.58
N ALA A 158 -11.90 5.88 17.59
CA ALA A 158 -13.27 5.42 17.74
C ALA A 158 -13.96 6.22 18.85
N ILE A 159 -15.08 6.84 18.53
CA ILE A 159 -15.96 7.51 19.49
C ILE A 159 -17.11 6.53 19.78
N ILE A 160 -17.18 6.03 21.01
CA ILE A 160 -18.15 5.01 21.43
C ILE A 160 -19.13 5.63 22.43
N THR A 161 -20.40 5.72 22.05
CA THR A 161 -21.48 6.23 22.89
C THR A 161 -22.30 5.08 23.47
N ASN A 162 -22.45 5.05 24.80
CA ASN A 162 -23.37 4.13 25.47
C ASN A 162 -24.81 4.61 25.24
N LEU A 163 -25.65 3.80 24.61
CA LEU A 163 -27.06 4.12 24.37
C LEU A 163 -28.00 3.47 25.40
N ASP A 164 -27.45 2.76 26.37
CA ASP A 164 -28.19 2.02 27.39
C ASP A 164 -27.76 2.44 28.81
N ASN A 165 -28.27 1.76 29.82
CA ASN A 165 -27.88 1.94 31.22
C ASN A 165 -26.36 1.83 31.43
N THR A 166 -25.91 2.31 32.59
CA THR A 166 -24.50 2.28 32.97
C THR A 166 -23.89 0.89 32.77
N SER A 167 -22.85 0.82 31.94
CA SER A 167 -22.22 -0.44 31.56
C SER A 167 -20.73 -0.24 31.26
N ASP A 168 -19.99 -1.34 31.28
CA ASP A 168 -18.60 -1.35 30.84
C ASP A 168 -18.55 -1.47 29.32
N ILE A 169 -17.65 -0.71 28.69
CA ILE A 169 -17.39 -0.72 27.26
C ILE A 169 -16.00 -1.33 27.03
N TYR A 170 -15.93 -2.26 26.09
CA TYR A 170 -14.71 -2.90 25.63
C TYR A 170 -14.56 -2.66 24.14
N SER A 171 -13.34 -2.39 23.69
CA SER A 171 -13.05 -2.27 22.27
C SER A 171 -11.68 -2.81 21.89
N THR A 172 -11.56 -3.24 20.65
CA THR A 172 -10.32 -3.76 20.05
C THR A 172 -10.19 -3.23 18.64
N LEU A 173 -9.06 -2.58 18.36
CA LEU A 173 -8.66 -2.17 17.01
C LEU A 173 -7.64 -3.17 16.48
N GLN A 174 -7.87 -3.66 15.28
CA GLN A 174 -6.97 -4.58 14.58
C GLN A 174 -6.56 -3.98 13.24
N GLY A 175 -5.27 -4.08 12.95
CA GLY A 175 -4.70 -3.51 11.73
C GLY A 175 -3.29 -4.01 11.47
N LEU A 176 -2.64 -3.35 10.52
CA LEU A 176 -1.26 -3.61 10.10
C LEU A 176 -0.51 -2.28 10.03
N GLU A 177 0.71 -2.24 10.53
CA GLU A 177 1.67 -1.14 10.32
C GLU A 177 2.94 -1.68 9.66
N PRO A 178 3.15 -1.41 8.36
CA PRO A 178 4.36 -1.78 7.63
C PRO A 178 5.53 -0.86 7.97
#